data_AF-A0AAD9LJW4-F1
#
_entry.id   AF-A0AAD9LJW4-F1
#
_cell.length_a   1.000
_cell.length_b   1.000
_cell.length_c   1.000
_cell.angle_alpha   90.00
_cell.angle_beta   90.00
_cell.angle_gamma   90.00
#
_symmetry.space_group_name_H-M   'P 1'
#
loop_
_entity.id
_entity.type
_entity.pdbx_description
1 polymer ?
#
loop_
_entity_poly.entity_id
_entity_poly.type
_entity_poly.pdbx_seq_one_letter_code
_entity_poly.pdbx_strand_id
1 'polypeptide(L)'
;MKLLGILRASALCLLVSALHGTNCQEERRAEHEELLKKIAEQRTELVERLSKSDAPFSFKDMRLFLGILRDEADVDPEAVQKVGEKIHTFLGNLGIHGADARSSLEILMEKIIKQREYLLDLFSGLIQQRSYEASEASEVDAKSYVNSQQEDSTVKSQAV
;
A
#
# COMPACT_ATOMS: atom_id res chain seq x y z
N MET A 1 57.48 -13.31 18.40
CA MET A 1 56.66 -12.52 19.36
C MET A 1 55.36 -11.93 18.79
N LYS A 2 55.05 -11.98 17.48
CA LYS A 2 53.85 -11.33 16.90
C LYS A 2 52.51 -12.06 17.15
N LEU A 3 52.53 -13.38 17.35
CA LEU A 3 51.34 -14.20 17.58
C LEU A 3 50.61 -13.92 18.91
N LEU A 4 51.36 -13.54 19.96
CA LEU A 4 50.78 -13.25 21.28
C LEU A 4 49.96 -11.94 21.29
N GLY A 5 50.31 -10.98 20.43
CA GLY A 5 49.58 -9.72 20.28
C GLY A 5 48.25 -9.88 19.55
N ILE A 6 48.22 -10.73 18.51
CA ILE A 6 47.00 -11.02 17.74
C ILE A 6 45.99 -11.79 18.60
N LEU A 7 46.47 -12.77 19.39
CA LEU A 7 45.61 -13.54 20.28
C LEU A 7 44.99 -12.67 21.39
N ARG A 8 45.74 -11.69 21.91
CA ARG A 8 45.22 -10.70 22.88
C ARG A 8 44.20 -9.74 22.27
N ALA A 9 44.44 -9.25 21.04
CA ALA A 9 43.51 -8.36 20.36
C ALA A 9 42.19 -9.07 20.01
N SER A 10 42.25 -10.34 19.60
CA SER A 10 41.05 -11.15 19.33
C SER A 10 40.27 -11.47 20.61
N ALA A 11 40.97 -11.79 21.72
CA ALA A 11 40.33 -12.00 23.02
C ALA A 11 39.70 -10.73 23.59
N LEU A 12 40.35 -9.57 23.43
CA LEU A 12 39.78 -8.27 23.82
C LEU A 12 38.59 -7.88 22.94
N CYS A 13 38.62 -8.19 21.64
CA CYS A 13 37.49 -7.96 20.74
C CYS A 13 36.28 -8.82 21.13
N LEU A 14 36.49 -10.12 21.43
CA LEU A 14 35.43 -11.01 21.92
C LEU A 14 34.91 -10.58 23.30
N LEU A 15 35.77 -10.12 24.21
CA LEU A 15 35.36 -9.58 25.51
C LEU A 15 34.57 -8.27 25.38
N VAL A 16 34.98 -7.35 24.52
CA VAL A 16 34.26 -6.09 24.27
C VAL A 16 32.91 -6.35 23.59
N SER A 17 32.84 -7.31 22.64
CA SER A 17 31.58 -7.76 22.05
C SER A 17 30.69 -8.53 23.03
N ALA A 18 31.25 -9.23 24.02
CA ALA A 18 30.47 -9.85 25.10
C ALA A 18 29.99 -8.84 26.14
N LEU A 19 30.77 -7.78 26.41
CA LEU A 19 30.42 -6.69 27.32
C LEU A 19 29.44 -5.66 26.72
N HIS A 20 29.48 -5.42 25.40
CA HIS A 20 28.59 -4.47 24.72
C HIS A 20 27.47 -5.15 23.91
N GLY A 21 27.59 -6.44 23.56
CA GLY A 21 26.63 -7.17 22.72
C GLY A 21 25.36 -7.61 23.44
N THR A 22 25.36 -7.64 24.78
CA THR A 22 24.15 -7.88 25.58
C THR A 22 23.27 -6.62 25.64
N ASN A 23 23.86 -5.43 25.85
CA ASN A 23 23.12 -4.16 25.89
C ASN A 23 22.40 -3.85 24.57
N CYS A 24 23.05 -4.00 23.40
CA CYS A 24 22.37 -3.69 22.12
C CYS A 24 21.26 -4.71 21.75
N GLN A 25 21.27 -5.93 22.30
CA GLN A 25 20.16 -6.86 22.10
C GLN A 25 19.03 -6.63 23.11
N GLU A 26 19.36 -6.32 24.35
CA GLU A 26 18.37 -5.99 25.39
C GLU A 26 17.66 -4.67 25.07
N GLU A 27 18.37 -3.64 24.64
CA GLU A 27 17.78 -2.37 24.17
C GLU A 27 16.84 -2.59 22.99
N ARG A 28 17.25 -3.36 21.96
CA ARG A 28 16.37 -3.68 20.82
C ARG A 28 15.17 -4.53 21.18
N ARG A 29 15.30 -5.43 22.17
CA ARG A 29 14.16 -6.20 22.69
C ARG A 29 13.20 -5.30 23.46
N ALA A 30 13.72 -4.40 24.29
CA ALA A 30 12.93 -3.43 25.04
C ALA A 30 12.19 -2.46 24.11
N GLU A 31 12.86 -1.94 23.07
CA GLU A 31 12.24 -1.11 22.03
C GLU A 31 11.12 -1.86 21.29
N HIS A 32 11.36 -3.13 20.94
CA HIS A 32 10.35 -3.95 20.28
C HIS A 32 9.15 -4.22 21.18
N GLU A 33 9.37 -4.52 22.46
CA GLU A 33 8.31 -4.74 23.44
C GLU A 33 7.50 -3.46 23.71
N GLU A 34 8.16 -2.30 23.76
CA GLU A 34 7.48 -1.00 23.86
C GLU A 34 6.61 -0.72 22.63
N LEU A 35 7.09 -1.06 21.42
CA LEU A 35 6.31 -0.92 20.20
C LEU A 35 5.08 -1.85 20.20
N LEU A 36 5.23 -3.11 20.63
CA LEU A 36 4.10 -4.03 20.77
C LEU A 36 3.06 -3.52 21.77
N LYS A 37 3.52 -2.97 22.90
CA LYS A 37 2.64 -2.35 23.90
C LYS A 37 1.85 -1.18 23.31
N LYS A 38 2.52 -0.27 22.58
CA LYS A 38 1.86 0.85 21.89
C LYS A 38 0.85 0.37 20.85
N ILE A 39 1.16 -0.70 20.13
CA ILE A 39 0.22 -1.31 19.16
C ILE A 39 -1.01 -1.86 19.88
N ALA A 40 -0.83 -2.56 21.01
CA ALA A 40 -1.94 -3.09 21.80
C ALA A 40 -2.83 -1.97 22.37
N GLU A 41 -2.23 -0.91 22.90
CA GLU A 41 -2.95 0.29 23.38
C GLU A 41 -3.77 0.92 22.26
N GLN A 42 -3.18 1.14 21.08
CA GLN A 42 -3.88 1.70 19.92
C GLN A 42 -5.04 0.82 19.43
N ARG A 43 -4.88 -0.50 19.48
CA ARG A 43 -5.96 -1.44 19.11
C ARG A 43 -7.11 -1.38 20.10
N THR A 44 -6.80 -1.30 21.38
CA THR A 44 -7.81 -1.18 22.46
C THR A 44 -8.58 0.13 22.33
N GLU A 45 -7.88 1.25 22.18
CA GLU A 45 -8.51 2.56 21.95
C GLU A 45 -9.39 2.58 20.70
N LEU A 46 -8.96 1.91 19.63
CA LEU A 46 -9.76 1.77 18.41
C LEU A 46 -11.07 1.03 18.70
N VAL A 47 -11.01 -0.15 19.33
CA VAL A 47 -12.21 -0.94 19.61
C VAL A 47 -13.15 -0.21 20.56
N GLU A 48 -12.63 0.45 21.59
CA GLU A 48 -13.43 1.30 22.47
C GLU A 48 -14.11 2.45 21.73
N ARG A 49 -13.39 3.13 20.84
CA ARG A 49 -13.96 4.22 20.04
C ARG A 49 -15.07 3.70 19.13
N LEU A 50 -14.84 2.59 18.45
CA LEU A 50 -15.81 2.02 17.50
C LEU A 50 -17.04 1.41 18.21
N SER A 51 -16.86 0.88 19.42
CA SER A 51 -17.96 0.32 20.19
C SER A 51 -18.91 1.43 20.67
N LYS A 52 -18.35 2.56 21.13
CA LYS A 52 -19.08 3.74 21.66
C LYS A 52 -19.62 4.68 20.57
N SER A 53 -19.05 4.68 19.37
CA SER A 53 -19.46 5.61 18.31
C SER A 53 -20.71 5.13 17.56
N ASP A 54 -21.67 6.02 17.34
CA ASP A 54 -22.82 5.80 16.45
C ASP A 54 -22.60 6.33 15.03
N ALA A 55 -21.40 6.87 14.75
CA ALA A 55 -21.07 7.39 13.44
C ALA A 55 -20.85 6.26 12.41
N PRO A 56 -21.05 6.53 11.10
CA PRO A 56 -20.70 5.58 10.05
C PRO A 56 -19.22 5.22 10.10
N PHE A 57 -18.91 3.94 9.83
CA PHE A 57 -17.53 3.47 9.80
C PHE A 57 -16.79 4.04 8.60
N SER A 58 -15.59 4.58 8.83
CA SER A 58 -14.70 4.95 7.72
C SER A 58 -13.99 3.71 7.18
N PHE A 59 -13.51 3.78 5.93
CA PHE A 59 -12.66 2.72 5.36
C PHE A 59 -11.41 2.48 6.21
N LYS A 60 -10.83 3.53 6.80
CA LYS A 60 -9.66 3.41 7.68
C LYS A 60 -10.00 2.58 8.92
N ASP A 61 -11.15 2.85 9.55
CA ASP A 61 -11.59 2.09 10.74
C ASP A 61 -11.82 0.62 10.39
N MET A 62 -12.51 0.34 9.28
CA MET A 62 -12.76 -1.01 8.79
C MET A 62 -11.47 -1.78 8.49
N ARG A 63 -10.49 -1.14 7.84
CA ARG A 63 -9.18 -1.73 7.55
C ARG A 63 -8.39 -2.03 8.83
N LEU A 64 -8.39 -1.09 9.79
CA LEU A 64 -7.68 -1.28 11.06
C LEU A 64 -8.33 -2.39 11.89
N PHE A 65 -9.67 -2.44 11.93
CA PHE A 65 -10.41 -3.48 12.63
C PHE A 65 -10.19 -4.87 12.02
N LEU A 66 -10.09 -4.98 10.69
CA LEU A 66 -9.70 -6.24 10.04
C LEU A 66 -8.32 -6.73 10.51
N GLY A 67 -7.38 -5.83 10.78
CA GLY A 67 -6.08 -6.19 11.38
C GLY A 67 -6.21 -6.79 12.77
N ILE A 68 -7.11 -6.26 13.60
CA ILE A 68 -7.41 -6.79 14.95
C ILE A 68 -7.96 -8.21 14.85
N LEU A 69 -8.87 -8.48 13.91
CA LEU A 69 -9.46 -9.80 13.69
C LEU A 69 -8.46 -10.86 13.19
N ARG A 70 -7.34 -10.45 12.58
CA ARG A 70 -6.32 -11.37 12.05
C ARG A 70 -5.25 -11.75 13.08
N ASP A 71 -4.86 -10.79 13.91
CA ASP A 71 -3.65 -10.91 14.73
C ASP A 71 -3.92 -11.42 16.16
N GLU A 72 -5.10 -12.01 16.43
CA GLU A 72 -5.53 -12.47 17.77
C GLU A 72 -5.12 -11.48 18.88
N ALA A 73 -5.47 -10.21 18.68
CA ALA A 73 -4.97 -9.14 19.53
C ALA A 73 -5.47 -9.29 20.99
N ASP A 74 -4.63 -8.90 21.95
CA ASP A 74 -4.97 -8.78 23.38
C ASP A 74 -5.96 -7.63 23.63
N VAL A 75 -7.15 -7.73 23.05
CA VAL A 75 -8.25 -6.79 23.19
C VAL A 75 -9.47 -7.55 23.69
N ASP A 76 -10.31 -6.88 24.47
CA ASP A 76 -11.53 -7.46 25.01
C ASP A 76 -12.39 -8.13 23.90
N PRO A 77 -12.57 -9.46 23.93
CA PRO A 77 -13.26 -10.18 22.88
C PRO A 77 -14.74 -9.78 22.78
N GLU A 78 -15.38 -9.39 23.88
CA GLU A 78 -16.78 -8.95 23.88
C GLU A 78 -16.92 -7.61 23.13
N ALA A 79 -16.03 -6.67 23.40
CA ALA A 79 -16.00 -5.40 22.69
C ALA A 79 -15.69 -5.58 21.19
N VAL A 80 -14.76 -6.48 20.84
CA VAL A 80 -14.46 -6.83 19.44
C VAL A 80 -15.69 -7.43 18.76
N GLN A 81 -16.38 -8.38 19.40
CA GLN A 81 -17.60 -8.98 18.85
C GLN A 81 -18.67 -7.93 18.57
N LYS A 82 -18.94 -7.04 19.54
CA LYS A 82 -19.94 -5.97 19.39
C LYS A 82 -19.62 -5.02 18.23
N VAL A 83 -18.35 -4.64 18.07
CA VAL A 83 -17.90 -3.84 16.92
C VAL A 83 -18.05 -4.62 15.62
N GLY A 84 -17.71 -5.90 15.63
CA GLY A 84 -17.88 -6.81 14.50
C GLY A 84 -19.34 -6.87 14.02
N GLU A 85 -20.29 -7.05 14.93
CA GLU A 85 -21.72 -7.08 14.62
C GLU A 85 -22.23 -5.75 14.02
N LYS A 86 -21.77 -4.62 14.57
CA LYS A 86 -22.10 -3.28 14.03
C LYS A 86 -21.56 -3.11 12.61
N ILE A 87 -20.29 -3.48 12.37
CA ILE A 87 -19.67 -3.40 11.05
C ILE A 87 -20.36 -4.34 10.06
N HIS A 88 -20.65 -5.57 10.49
CA HIS A 88 -21.35 -6.56 9.68
C HIS A 88 -22.73 -6.06 9.25
N THR A 89 -23.50 -5.48 10.18
CA THR A 89 -24.81 -4.89 9.90
C THR A 89 -24.69 -3.69 8.96
N PHE A 90 -23.72 -2.80 9.21
CA PHE A 90 -23.46 -1.64 8.36
C PHE A 90 -23.13 -2.05 6.91
N LEU A 91 -22.27 -3.05 6.73
CA LEU A 91 -21.91 -3.59 5.42
C LEU A 91 -23.08 -4.32 4.75
N GLY A 92 -23.90 -5.03 5.53
CA GLY A 92 -25.13 -5.65 5.05
C GLY A 92 -26.10 -4.62 4.45
N ASN A 93 -26.26 -3.47 5.11
CA ASN A 93 -27.07 -2.36 4.59
C ASN A 93 -26.52 -1.75 3.29
N LEU A 94 -25.22 -1.91 3.02
CA LEU A 94 -24.56 -1.50 1.77
C LEU A 94 -24.55 -2.60 0.70
N GLY A 95 -25.22 -3.72 0.92
CA GLY A 95 -25.26 -4.86 -0.02
C GLY A 95 -23.98 -5.71 -0.02
N ILE A 96 -23.23 -5.70 1.08
CA ILE A 96 -22.05 -6.55 1.30
C ILE A 96 -22.39 -7.58 2.36
N HIS A 97 -22.65 -8.81 1.91
CA HIS A 97 -23.10 -9.91 2.76
C HIS A 97 -22.01 -10.98 2.89
N GLY A 98 -21.30 -10.97 4.03
CA GLY A 98 -20.46 -12.09 4.47
C GLY A 98 -21.21 -12.99 5.45
N ALA A 99 -20.56 -14.06 5.93
CA ALA A 99 -21.09 -14.88 7.03
C ALA A 99 -20.91 -14.19 8.40
N ASP A 100 -19.87 -13.39 8.54
CA ASP A 100 -19.50 -12.66 9.76
C ASP A 100 -18.83 -11.32 9.40
N ALA A 101 -18.38 -10.57 10.41
CA ALA A 101 -17.71 -9.28 10.22
C ALA A 101 -16.43 -9.39 9.38
N ARG A 102 -15.64 -10.45 9.61
CA ARG A 102 -14.38 -10.69 8.90
C ARG A 102 -14.64 -10.93 7.42
N SER A 103 -15.55 -11.84 7.10
CA SER A 103 -15.94 -12.20 5.75
C SER A 103 -16.52 -10.99 5.01
N SER A 104 -17.38 -10.19 5.66
CA SER A 104 -17.92 -8.97 5.05
C SER A 104 -16.81 -7.95 4.74
N LEU A 105 -15.82 -7.80 5.62
CA LEU A 105 -14.67 -6.92 5.40
C LEU A 105 -13.74 -7.45 4.30
N GLU A 106 -13.51 -8.75 4.21
CA GLU A 106 -12.72 -9.37 3.14
C GLU A 106 -13.38 -9.14 1.77
N ILE A 107 -14.70 -9.32 1.66
CA ILE A 107 -15.47 -9.00 0.44
C ILE A 107 -15.38 -7.52 0.09
N LEU A 108 -15.47 -6.62 1.07
CA LEU A 108 -15.29 -5.18 0.84
C LEU A 108 -13.91 -4.88 0.25
N MET A 109 -12.85 -5.46 0.80
CA MET A 109 -11.49 -5.25 0.32
C MET A 109 -11.32 -5.77 -1.11
N GLU A 110 -11.89 -6.94 -1.42
CA GLU A 110 -11.87 -7.50 -2.78
C GLU A 110 -12.55 -6.57 -3.79
N LYS A 111 -13.73 -6.02 -3.45
CA LYS A 111 -14.44 -5.06 -4.29
C LYS A 111 -13.62 -3.79 -4.53
N ILE A 112 -12.94 -3.28 -3.51
CA ILE A 112 -12.10 -2.08 -3.63
C ILE A 112 -10.88 -2.34 -4.51
N ILE A 113 -10.24 -3.51 -4.39
CA ILE A 113 -9.11 -3.90 -5.24
C ILE A 113 -9.56 -4.00 -6.70
N LYS A 114 -10.67 -4.69 -6.98
CA LYS A 114 -11.25 -4.80 -8.32
C LYS A 114 -11.60 -3.44 -8.92
N GLN A 115 -12.19 -2.54 -8.12
CA GLN A 115 -12.50 -1.19 -8.58
C GLN A 115 -11.23 -0.39 -8.91
N ARG A 116 -10.17 -0.53 -8.10
CA ARG A 116 -8.87 0.10 -8.37
C ARG A 116 -8.26 -0.41 -9.66
N GLU A 117 -8.28 -1.73 -9.88
CA GLU A 117 -7.76 -2.36 -11.11
C GLU A 117 -8.51 -1.85 -12.34
N TYR A 118 -9.85 -1.84 -12.30
CA TYR A 118 -10.67 -1.30 -13.37
C TYR A 118 -10.35 0.17 -13.70
N LEU A 119 -10.16 1.00 -12.66
CA LEU A 119 -9.77 2.40 -12.87
C LEU A 119 -8.39 2.51 -13.52
N LEU A 120 -7.41 1.72 -13.09
CA LEU A 120 -6.08 1.71 -13.69
C LEU A 120 -6.12 1.27 -15.16
N ASP A 121 -6.94 0.26 -15.49
CA ASP A 121 -7.14 -0.19 -16.87
C ASP A 121 -7.74 0.92 -17.72
N LEU A 122 -8.79 1.60 -17.25
CA LEU A 122 -9.38 2.76 -17.93
C LEU A 122 -8.36 3.89 -18.16
N PHE A 123 -7.58 4.23 -17.13
CA PHE A 123 -6.55 5.27 -17.26
C PHE A 123 -5.46 4.87 -18.25
N SER A 124 -5.03 3.61 -18.23
CA SER A 124 -4.02 3.10 -19.16
C SER A 124 -4.52 3.14 -20.61
N GLY A 125 -5.79 2.77 -20.84
CA GLY A 125 -6.44 2.84 -22.14
C GLY A 125 -6.59 4.27 -22.65
N LEU A 126 -6.98 5.21 -21.78
CA LEU A 126 -7.07 6.64 -22.11
C LEU A 126 -5.71 7.23 -22.48
N ILE A 127 -4.65 6.87 -21.75
CA ILE A 127 -3.29 7.32 -22.05
C ILE A 127 -2.84 6.75 -23.41
N GLN A 128 -3.14 5.48 -23.69
CA GLN A 128 -2.84 4.87 -24.98
C GLN A 128 -3.60 5.56 -26.13
N GLN A 129 -4.91 5.77 -26.00
CA GLN A 129 -5.70 6.49 -27.02
C GLN A 129 -5.12 7.87 -27.32
N ARG A 130 -4.76 8.63 -26.29
CA ARG A 130 -4.15 9.96 -26.46
C ARG A 130 -2.79 9.91 -27.17
N SER A 131 -2.01 8.85 -26.94
CA SER A 131 -0.73 8.64 -27.62
C SER A 131 -0.89 8.26 -29.09
N TYR A 132 -1.93 7.49 -29.43
CA TYR A 132 -2.26 7.14 -30.82
C TYR A 132 -2.80 8.35 -31.59
N GLU A 133 -3.73 9.12 -31.03
CA GLU A 133 -4.26 10.35 -31.65
C GLU A 133 -3.17 11.42 -31.86
N ALA A 134 -2.24 11.56 -30.92
CA ALA A 134 -1.08 12.44 -31.09
C ALA A 134 -0.13 11.97 -32.19
N SER A 135 0.02 10.66 -32.38
CA SER A 135 0.84 10.09 -33.45
C SER A 135 0.18 10.24 -34.83
N GLU A 136 -1.14 10.10 -34.93
CA GLU A 136 -1.89 10.29 -36.18
C GLU A 136 -1.92 11.77 -36.58
N ALA A 137 -2.11 12.69 -35.63
CA ALA A 137 -2.03 14.13 -35.90
C ALA A 137 -0.64 14.55 -36.42
N SER A 138 0.42 13.98 -35.85
CA SER A 138 1.81 14.18 -36.32
C SER A 138 2.06 13.62 -37.73
N GLU A 139 1.39 12.53 -38.12
CA GLU A 139 1.61 11.90 -39.42
C GLU A 139 0.85 12.61 -40.56
N VAL A 140 -0.30 13.20 -40.25
CA VAL A 140 -1.09 14.01 -41.20
C VAL A 140 -0.38 15.34 -41.51
N ASP A 141 0.24 15.99 -40.53
CA ASP A 141 1.04 17.20 -40.75
C ASP A 141 2.31 16.92 -41.57
N ALA A 142 2.96 15.78 -41.36
CA ALA A 142 4.14 15.38 -42.13
C ALA A 142 3.81 15.09 -43.61
N LYS A 143 2.67 14.46 -43.90
CA LYS A 143 2.23 14.18 -45.29
C LYS A 143 1.76 15.45 -46.03
N SER A 144 1.17 16.41 -45.32
CA SER A 144 0.81 17.74 -45.86
C SER A 144 2.05 18.54 -46.28
N TYR A 145 3.13 18.49 -45.49
CA TYR A 145 4.40 19.17 -45.80
C TYR A 145 5.16 18.55 -46.98
N VAL A 146 5.05 17.23 -47.19
CA VAL A 146 5.70 16.54 -48.31
C VAL A 146 4.97 16.83 -49.64
N ASN A 147 3.64 16.93 -49.62
CA ASN A 147 2.86 17.18 -50.84
C ASN A 147 3.01 18.63 -51.36
N SER A 148 3.29 19.59 -50.48
CA SER A 148 3.54 20.99 -50.85
C SER A 148 4.96 21.26 -51.36
N GLN A 149 5.92 20.34 -51.16
CA GLN A 149 7.28 20.44 -51.71
C GLN A 149 7.43 19.77 -53.09
N GLN A 150 6.49 18.91 -53.49
CA GLN A 150 6.55 18.19 -54.76
C GLN A 150 5.96 19.01 -55.93
N GLU A 151 5.07 19.96 -55.67
CA GLU A 151 4.52 20.85 -56.69
C GLU A 151 5.49 21.96 -57.14
N ASP A 152 6.47 22.37 -56.32
CA ASP A 152 7.36 23.50 -56.63
C ASP A 152 8.62 23.10 -57.44
N SER A 153 8.88 21.80 -57.62
CA SER A 153 10.03 21.32 -58.42
C SER A 153 9.72 21.04 -59.89
N THR A 154 8.45 21.10 -60.31
CA THR A 154 8.03 20.72 -61.68
C THR A 154 7.88 21.93 -62.63
N VAL A 155 7.95 23.18 -62.15
CA VAL A 155 7.65 24.38 -62.98
C VAL A 155 8.89 25.08 -63.57
N LYS A 156 10.13 24.66 -63.23
CA LYS A 156 11.37 25.34 -63.72
C LYS A 156 12.15 24.60 -64.83
N SER A 157 11.50 23.79 -65.67
CA SER A 157 12.19 23.17 -66.84
C SER A 157 11.43 23.26 -68.16
N GLN A 158 10.66 24.32 -68.39
CA GLN A 158 10.22 24.73 -69.73
C GLN A 158 10.27 26.25 -69.88
N ALA A 159 11.48 26.80 -70.03
CA ALA A 159 11.72 28.11 -70.61
C ALA A 159 13.19 28.20 -71.07
N VAL A 160 13.49 27.56 -72.20
CA VAL A 160 14.56 27.95 -73.15
C VAL A 160 14.01 27.74 -74.55
#